data_AF-A0AAU5YCT9-F1
#
_entry.id   AF-A0AAU5YCT9-F1
#
_cell.length_a   1.000
_cell.length_b   1.000
_cell.length_c   1.000
_cell.angle_alpha   90.00
_cell.angle_beta   90.00
_cell.angle_gamma   90.00
#
_symmetry.space_group_name_H-M   'P 1'
#
loop_
_entity.id
_entity.type
_entity.pdbx_description
1 polymer ?
#
loop_
_entity_poly.entity_id
_entity_poly.type
_entity_poly.pdbx_seq_one_letter_code
_entity_poly.pdbx_strand_id
1 'polypeptide(L)'
;MKSQASTQTMKAATAAKKLGVYLPATPAEFQEGAVSRAELSELQANPPVWLRTLRETGPHPRPVVAAKLGVSIAGLARGGVSEALTTEQIEAIKDAKPEWLEKERAVQAEVRKETVRIKKRDAERTES
;
A
#
# COMPACT_ATOMS: atom_id res chain seq x y z
N MET A 1 23.37 30.35 1.29
CA MET A 1 24.12 29.14 0.88
C MET A 1 23.11 28.03 0.61
N LYS A 2 23.03 27.49 -0.62
CA LYS A 2 22.13 26.39 -0.94
C LYS A 2 22.73 25.12 -0.31
N SER A 3 22.14 24.66 0.78
CA SER A 3 22.53 23.42 1.44
C SER A 3 22.55 22.31 0.40
N GLN A 4 23.69 21.65 0.22
CA GLN A 4 23.79 20.38 -0.50
C GLN A 4 22.75 19.44 0.10
N ALA A 5 21.61 19.32 -0.57
CA ALA A 5 20.67 18.26 -0.29
C ALA A 5 21.46 16.98 -0.56
N SER A 6 21.89 16.30 0.50
CA SER A 6 22.46 14.97 0.32
C SER A 6 21.43 14.19 -0.48
N THR A 7 21.87 13.65 -1.61
CA THR A 7 21.07 12.76 -2.44
C THR A 7 20.84 11.50 -1.60
N GLN A 8 19.88 11.57 -0.68
CA GLN A 8 19.45 10.44 0.13
C GLN A 8 18.82 9.45 -0.83
N THR A 9 19.64 8.51 -1.26
CA THR A 9 19.24 7.33 -2.01
C THR A 9 18.68 6.31 -1.03
N MET A 10 17.56 5.68 -1.40
CA MET A 10 16.98 4.57 -0.67
C MET A 10 17.07 3.28 -1.48
N LYS A 11 17.11 2.15 -0.78
CA LYS A 11 17.05 0.83 -1.40
C LYS A 11 15.77 0.69 -2.23
N ALA A 12 15.85 -0.04 -3.34
CA ALA A 12 14.71 -0.36 -4.21
C ALA A 12 13.49 -0.88 -3.42
N ALA A 13 13.71 -1.72 -2.41
CA ALA A 13 12.65 -2.22 -1.54
C ALA A 13 11.87 -1.10 -0.81
N THR A 14 12.58 -0.06 -0.33
CA THR A 14 11.95 1.10 0.32
C THR A 14 11.21 1.95 -0.70
N ALA A 15 11.77 2.13 -1.90
CA ALA A 15 11.13 2.85 -2.98
C ALA A 15 9.84 2.14 -3.45
N ALA A 16 9.89 0.83 -3.71
CA ALA A 16 8.74 0.00 -4.06
C ALA A 16 7.63 0.10 -3.00
N LYS A 17 7.99 0.03 -1.71
CA LYS A 17 7.03 0.20 -0.61
C LYS A 17 6.36 1.59 -0.64
N LYS A 18 7.10 2.65 -0.95
CA LYS A 18 6.55 4.01 -1.08
C LYS A 18 5.71 4.19 -2.35
N LEU A 19 6.03 3.46 -3.42
CA LEU A 19 5.28 3.47 -4.68
C LEU A 19 4.03 2.57 -4.61
N GLY A 20 3.94 1.70 -3.61
CA GLY A 20 2.83 0.77 -3.43
C GLY A 20 2.87 -0.43 -4.38
N VAL A 21 4.05 -0.86 -4.83
CA VAL A 21 4.22 -1.96 -5.78
C VAL A 21 5.02 -3.13 -5.21
N TYR A 22 4.83 -4.31 -5.78
CA TYR A 22 5.57 -5.51 -5.41
C TYR A 22 6.93 -5.53 -6.10
N LEU A 23 8.00 -5.38 -5.30
CA LEU A 23 9.38 -5.25 -5.81
C LEU A 23 9.79 -6.37 -6.79
N PRO A 24 9.52 -7.66 -6.54
CA PRO A 24 9.93 -8.72 -7.47
C PRO A 24 9.28 -8.65 -8.86
N ALA A 25 8.18 -7.88 -9.01
CA ALA A 25 7.52 -7.67 -10.29
C ALA A 25 7.97 -6.38 -11.01
N THR A 26 8.87 -5.60 -10.42
CA THR A 26 9.45 -4.40 -11.06
C THR A 26 10.59 -4.76 -12.01
N PRO A 27 10.95 -3.90 -12.98
CA PRO A 27 12.11 -4.14 -13.86
C PRO A 27 13.42 -4.30 -13.10
N ALA A 28 14.37 -5.09 -13.64
CA ALA A 28 15.64 -5.40 -12.98
C ALA A 28 16.46 -4.14 -12.66
N GLU A 29 16.40 -3.14 -13.54
CA GLU A 29 17.06 -1.84 -13.36
C GLU A 29 16.56 -1.12 -12.11
N PHE A 30 15.27 -1.28 -11.79
CA PHE A 30 14.69 -0.72 -10.57
C PHE A 30 15.03 -1.57 -9.34
N GLN A 31 15.11 -2.90 -9.47
CA GLN A 31 15.41 -3.81 -8.35
C GLN A 31 16.85 -3.66 -7.85
N GLU A 32 17.80 -3.51 -8.78
CA GLU A 32 19.23 -3.41 -8.48
C GLU A 32 19.66 -1.96 -8.16
N GLY A 33 18.90 -0.98 -8.63
CA GLY A 33 19.19 0.44 -8.48
C GLY A 33 18.92 1.02 -7.09
N ALA A 34 19.73 1.99 -6.69
CA ALA A 34 19.40 2.89 -5.59
C ALA A 34 18.53 4.03 -6.11
N VAL A 35 17.38 4.27 -5.47
CA VAL A 35 16.42 5.30 -5.91
C VAL A 35 16.58 6.54 -5.06
N SER A 36 16.91 7.67 -5.67
CA SER A 36 16.96 8.96 -5.01
C SER A 36 15.55 9.47 -4.66
N ARG A 37 15.48 10.41 -3.71
CA ARG A 37 14.23 11.12 -3.41
C ARG A 37 13.64 11.79 -4.65
N ALA A 38 14.47 12.35 -5.52
CA ALA A 38 14.04 13.02 -6.74
C ALA A 38 13.43 12.04 -7.74
N GLU A 39 14.09 10.90 -8.00
CA GLU A 39 13.57 9.85 -8.88
C GLU A 39 12.27 9.25 -8.35
N LEU A 40 12.16 9.05 -7.03
CA LEU A 40 10.92 8.59 -6.43
C LEU A 40 9.77 9.58 -6.68
N SER A 41 10.02 10.88 -6.50
CA SER A 41 9.03 11.92 -6.79
C SER A 41 8.65 11.94 -8.28
N GLU A 42 9.62 11.77 -9.17
CA GLU A 42 9.39 11.70 -10.62
C GLU A 42 8.52 10.48 -10.99
N LEU A 43 8.84 9.30 -10.46
CA LEU A 43 8.03 8.09 -10.64
C LEU A 43 6.60 8.24 -10.10
N GLN A 44 6.40 9.08 -9.08
CA GLN A 44 5.07 9.38 -8.55
C GLN A 44 4.31 10.38 -9.42
N ALA A 45 4.99 11.42 -9.92
CA ALA A 45 4.40 12.48 -10.74
C ALA A 45 4.11 11.99 -12.17
N ASN A 46 5.08 11.31 -12.78
CA ASN A 46 5.06 10.82 -14.14
C ASN A 46 5.28 9.30 -14.16
N PRO A 47 4.31 8.50 -13.69
CA PRO A 47 4.48 7.07 -13.58
C PRO A 47 4.67 6.43 -14.97
N PRO A 48 5.76 5.69 -15.21
CA PRO A 48 5.97 4.98 -16.46
C PRO A 48 4.94 3.85 -16.66
N VAL A 49 4.85 3.32 -17.88
CA VAL A 49 3.86 2.30 -18.26
C VAL A 49 3.92 1.09 -17.32
N TRP A 50 5.11 0.54 -17.07
CA TRP A 50 5.29 -0.62 -16.18
C TRP A 50 4.73 -0.35 -14.77
N LEU A 51 4.90 0.87 -14.25
CA LEU A 51 4.43 1.24 -12.91
C LEU A 51 2.90 1.35 -12.87
N ARG A 52 2.31 1.89 -13.94
CA ARG A 52 0.84 1.94 -14.10
C ARG A 52 0.25 0.53 -14.17
N THR A 53 0.80 -0.32 -15.04
CA THR A 53 0.36 -1.71 -15.18
C THR A 53 0.45 -2.48 -13.86
N LEU A 54 1.54 -2.33 -13.10
CA LEU A 54 1.66 -2.99 -11.79
C LEU A 54 0.62 -2.51 -10.77
N ARG A 55 0.22 -1.24 -10.81
CA ARG A 55 -0.82 -0.69 -9.94
C ARG A 55 -2.23 -1.11 -10.35
N GLU A 56 -2.44 -1.37 -11.63
CA GLU A 56 -3.73 -1.74 -12.20
C GLU A 56 -4.00 -3.24 -12.06
N THR A 57 -3.07 -4.08 -12.52
CA THR A 57 -3.28 -5.55 -12.66
C THR A 57 -2.29 -6.38 -11.87
N GLY A 58 -1.06 -5.86 -11.71
CA GLY A 58 0.08 -6.62 -11.19
C GLY A 58 -0.12 -7.16 -9.78
N PRO A 59 0.80 -8.03 -9.32
CA PRO A 59 0.78 -8.52 -7.96
C PRO A 59 0.88 -7.33 -6.99
N HIS A 60 -0.20 -7.10 -6.24
CA HIS A 60 -0.32 -6.04 -5.27
C HIS A 60 0.38 -6.46 -3.98
N PRO A 61 1.19 -5.59 -3.36
CA PRO A 61 1.76 -5.91 -2.07
C PRO A 61 0.66 -5.99 -1.00
N ARG A 62 0.90 -6.75 0.08
CA ARG A 62 -0.08 -7.00 1.16
C ARG A 62 -0.85 -5.76 1.65
N PRO A 63 -0.23 -4.57 1.84
CA PRO A 63 -0.98 -3.38 2.24
C PRO A 63 -2.04 -2.94 1.21
N VAL A 64 -1.73 -3.08 -0.08
CA VAL A 64 -2.64 -2.74 -1.18
C VAL A 64 -3.74 -3.80 -1.31
N VAL A 65 -3.40 -5.08 -1.15
CA VAL A 65 -4.38 -6.18 -1.09
C VAL A 65 -5.39 -5.96 0.04
N ALA A 66 -4.90 -5.69 1.25
CA ALA A 66 -5.76 -5.41 2.41
C ALA A 66 -6.68 -4.21 2.17
N ALA A 67 -6.14 -3.13 1.58
CA ALA A 67 -6.91 -1.95 1.22
C ALA A 67 -8.01 -2.26 0.19
N LYS A 68 -7.69 -3.01 -0.88
CA LYS A 68 -8.65 -3.42 -1.92
C LYS A 68 -9.74 -4.35 -1.40
N LEU A 69 -9.44 -5.20 -0.41
CA LEU A 69 -10.40 -6.08 0.27
C LEU A 69 -11.17 -5.38 1.40
N GLY A 70 -10.78 -4.17 1.79
CA GLY A 70 -11.43 -3.41 2.86
C GLY A 70 -11.16 -3.95 4.26
N VAL A 71 -10.04 -4.65 4.47
CA VAL A 71 -9.63 -5.27 5.74
C VAL A 71 -8.33 -4.64 6.26
N SER A 72 -7.94 -4.97 7.49
CA SER A 72 -6.61 -4.64 8.00
C SER A 72 -5.55 -5.63 7.47
N ILE A 73 -4.26 -5.26 7.51
CA ILE A 73 -3.16 -6.19 7.16
C ILE A 73 -3.16 -7.41 8.10
N ALA A 74 -3.51 -7.20 9.37
CA ALA A 74 -3.64 -8.29 10.34
C ALA A 74 -4.84 -9.20 10.01
N GLY A 75 -5.98 -8.62 9.63
CA GLY A 75 -7.16 -9.37 9.18
C GLY A 75 -6.89 -10.18 7.92
N LEU A 76 -6.15 -9.60 6.97
CA LEU A 76 -5.68 -10.31 5.77
C LEU A 76 -4.84 -11.55 6.13
N ALA A 77 -3.91 -11.41 7.10
CA ALA A 77 -3.10 -12.52 7.57
C ALA A 77 -3.93 -13.61 8.28
N ARG A 78 -4.96 -13.22 9.06
CA ARG A 78 -5.91 -14.17 9.67
C ARG A 78 -6.75 -14.93 8.64
N GLY A 79 -7.03 -14.30 7.50
CA GLY A 79 -7.66 -14.94 6.34
C GLY A 79 -6.74 -15.87 5.55
N GLY A 80 -5.49 -16.09 6.00
CA GLY A 80 -4.51 -16.97 5.33
C GLY A 80 -3.80 -16.33 4.13
N VAL A 81 -4.04 -15.05 3.84
CA VAL A 81 -3.42 -14.35 2.72
C VAL A 81 -2.14 -13.65 3.20
N SER A 82 -1.00 -14.24 2.87
CA SER A 82 0.34 -13.72 3.22
C SER A 82 1.11 -13.17 2.02
N GLU A 83 0.72 -13.51 0.80
CA GLU A 83 1.46 -13.18 -0.42
C GLU A 83 0.89 -11.96 -1.16
N ALA A 84 1.60 -11.52 -2.20
CA ALA A 84 1.10 -10.53 -3.12
C ALA A 84 0.05 -11.16 -4.05
N LEU A 85 -1.05 -10.44 -4.30
CA LEU A 85 -2.15 -10.95 -5.14
C LEU A 85 -2.40 -10.04 -6.33
N THR A 86 -2.70 -10.62 -7.49
CA THR A 86 -3.12 -9.84 -8.66
C THR A 86 -4.53 -9.29 -8.48
N THR A 87 -4.93 -8.36 -9.35
CA THR A 87 -6.30 -7.86 -9.32
C THR A 87 -7.31 -8.98 -9.55
N GLU A 88 -7.06 -9.94 -10.45
CA GLU A 88 -7.99 -11.05 -10.68
C GLU A 88 -8.17 -11.93 -9.43
N GLN A 89 -7.07 -12.24 -8.72
CA GLN A 89 -7.13 -13.03 -7.48
C GLN A 89 -7.90 -12.29 -6.37
N ILE A 90 -7.74 -10.97 -6.29
CA ILE A 90 -8.49 -10.15 -5.33
C ILE A 90 -9.98 -10.15 -5.65
N GLU A 91 -10.36 -9.99 -6.92
CA GLU A 91 -11.76 -10.04 -7.33
C GLU A 91 -12.35 -11.44 -7.07
N ALA A 92 -11.61 -12.51 -7.36
CA ALA A 92 -12.05 -13.87 -7.03
C ALA A 92 -12.35 -14.06 -5.53
N ILE A 93 -11.54 -13.50 -4.64
CA ILE A 93 -11.79 -13.52 -3.19
C ILE A 93 -13.05 -12.71 -2.83
N LYS A 94 -13.25 -11.54 -3.46
CA LYS A 94 -14.44 -10.72 -3.23
C LYS A 94 -15.71 -11.43 -3.68
N ASP A 95 -15.65 -12.12 -4.80
CA ASP A 95 -16.80 -12.84 -5.37
C ASP A 95 -17.12 -14.11 -4.58
N ALA A 96 -16.10 -14.83 -4.12
CA ALA A 96 -16.26 -15.99 -3.25
C ALA A 96 -16.87 -15.64 -1.88
N LYS A 97 -16.78 -14.37 -1.45
CA LYS A 97 -17.31 -13.85 -0.16
C LYS A 97 -17.08 -14.79 1.02
N PRO A 98 -15.82 -15.18 1.29
CA PRO A 98 -15.55 -16.09 2.39
C PRO A 98 -15.91 -15.42 3.74
N GLU A 99 -16.34 -16.21 4.70
CA GLU A 99 -16.80 -15.74 6.01
C GLU A 99 -15.76 -14.84 6.72
N TRP A 100 -14.48 -15.19 6.62
CA TRP A 100 -13.39 -14.39 7.21
C TRP A 100 -13.35 -12.98 6.63
N LEU A 101 -13.65 -12.80 5.34
CA LEU A 101 -13.61 -11.49 4.68
C LEU A 101 -14.73 -10.60 5.21
N GLU A 102 -15.94 -11.14 5.36
CA GLU A 102 -17.08 -10.39 5.89
C GLU A 102 -16.83 -9.97 7.34
N LYS A 103 -16.36 -10.91 8.17
CA LYS A 103 -16.00 -10.65 9.56
C LYS A 103 -14.93 -9.57 9.69
N GLU A 104 -13.84 -9.67 8.93
CA GLU A 104 -12.75 -8.70 8.98
C GLU A 104 -13.15 -7.32 8.44
N ARG A 105 -14.04 -7.25 7.43
CA ARG A 105 -14.59 -5.98 6.95
C ARG A 105 -15.46 -5.30 7.99
N ALA A 106 -16.28 -6.06 8.73
CA ALA A 106 -17.09 -5.54 9.83
C ALA A 106 -16.19 -4.98 10.94
N VAL A 107 -15.17 -5.73 11.37
CA VAL A 107 -14.18 -5.28 12.36
C VAL A 107 -13.47 -4.01 11.88
N GLN A 108 -13.02 -3.97 10.63
CA GLN A 108 -12.33 -2.81 10.07
C GLN A 108 -13.22 -1.57 9.99
N ALA A 109 -14.52 -1.74 9.71
CA ALA A 109 -15.48 -0.65 9.70
C ALA A 109 -15.67 -0.05 11.11
N GLU A 110 -15.80 -0.89 12.14
CA GLU A 110 -15.93 -0.42 13.53
C GLU A 110 -14.66 0.30 14.01
N VAL A 111 -13.47 -0.26 13.73
CA VAL A 111 -12.19 0.39 14.08
C VAL A 111 -12.06 1.76 13.40
N ARG A 112 -12.50 1.89 12.14
CA ARG A 112 -12.49 3.17 11.43
C ARG A 112 -13.43 4.19 12.07
N LYS A 113 -14.65 3.80 12.43
CA LYS A 113 -15.60 4.68 13.13
C LYS A 113 -15.01 5.17 14.45
N GLU A 114 -14.41 4.27 15.22
CA GLU A 114 -13.81 4.61 16.51
C GLU A 114 -12.61 5.54 16.35
N THR A 115 -11.75 5.28 15.36
CA THR A 115 -10.61 6.15 15.04
C THR A 115 -11.07 7.58 14.69
N VAL A 116 -12.17 7.73 13.95
CA VAL A 116 -12.75 9.04 13.61
C VAL A 116 -13.25 9.76 14.87
N ARG A 117 -13.94 9.05 15.78
CA ARG A 117 -14.41 9.63 17.05
C ARG A 117 -13.25 10.13 17.90
N ILE A 118 -12.20 9.31 18.07
CA ILE A 118 -11.00 9.67 18.83
C ILE A 118 -10.32 10.89 18.22
N LYS A 119 -10.14 10.93 16.89
CA LYS A 119 -9.56 12.08 16.19
C LYS A 119 -10.36 13.36 16.39
N LYS A 120 -11.69 13.29 16.34
CA LYS A 120 -12.56 14.45 16.59
C LYS A 120 -12.38 14.96 18.02
N ARG A 121 -12.44 14.09 19.02
CA ARG A 121 -12.21 14.42 20.43
C ARG A 121 -10.84 15.04 20.67
N ASP A 122 -9.80 14.50 20.02
CA ASP A 122 -8.43 15.01 20.18
C ASP A 122 -8.24 16.37 19.48
N ALA A 123 -8.91 16.62 18.35
CA ALA A 123 -8.95 17.93 17.71
C ALA A 123 -9.62 18.98 18.62
N GLU A 124 -10.79 18.66 19.18
CA GLU A 124 -11.52 19.52 20.12
C GLU A 124 -10.66 19.87 21.36
N ARG A 125 -9.87 18.92 21.88
CA ARG A 125 -8.94 19.15 23.00
C ARG A 125 -7.69 19.94 22.63
N THR A 126 -7.25 19.90 21.37
CA THR A 126 -6.06 20.66 20.91
C THR A 126 -6.41 22.11 20.57
N GLU A 127 -7.68 22.37 20.23
CA GLU A 127 -8.21 23.70 19.94
C GLU A 127 -8.71 24.47 21.18
N SER A 128 -8.79 23.81 22.35
CA SER A 128 -9.15 24.39 23.66
C SER A 128 -7.91 24.74 24.47
#